data_AF-A0A6M3X5P0-F1
#
_entry.id   AF-A0A6M3X5P0-F1
#
_cell.length_a   1.000
_cell.length_b   1.000
_cell.length_c   1.000
_cell.angle_alpha   90.00
_cell.angle_beta   90.00
_cell.angle_gamma   90.00
#
_symmetry.space_group_name_H-M   'P 1'
#
loop_
_entity.id
_entity.type
_entity.pdbx_description
1 polymer ?
#
loop_
_entity_poly.entity_id
_entity_poly.type
_entity_poly.pdbx_seq_one_letter_code
_entity_poly.pdbx_strand_id
1 'polypeptide(L)'
;MNMAYGNWGGRVYRNDKNMPNHEDQTPYKENEFEAGYEQAFMRDEKRNPHHAVLGEKRVRLCGYKDYPVIYLDGEIYPKIGSTFRFKEERLYELEIEGYKLKITPEENRINLELIEPDGTKWRGFSGYMIGAGHEED
;
A
#
# COMPACT_ATOMS: atom_id res chain seq x y z
N MET A 1 3.80 -8.77 25.62
CA MET A 1 2.91 -8.83 24.43
C MET A 1 2.64 -7.40 24.03
N ASN A 2 3.38 -6.85 23.07
CA ASN A 2 3.13 -5.50 22.56
C ASN A 2 1.98 -5.58 21.56
N MET A 3 0.88 -4.90 21.86
CA MET A 3 -0.24 -4.74 20.94
C MET A 3 0.26 -4.00 19.70
N ALA A 4 0.21 -4.65 18.55
CA ALA A 4 0.30 -3.98 17.25
C ALA A 4 -0.92 -3.07 17.15
N TYR A 5 -0.74 -1.78 17.42
CA TYR A 5 -1.81 -0.80 17.28
C TYR A 5 -2.31 -0.85 15.84
N GLY A 6 -3.62 -1.07 15.75
CA GLY A 6 -4.31 -1.75 14.67
C GLY A 6 -4.07 -1.15 13.30
N ASN A 7 -3.89 -2.04 12.33
CA ASN A 7 -3.94 -1.79 10.91
C ASN A 7 -5.19 -0.95 10.55
N TRP A 8 -5.02 0.31 10.18
CA TRP A 8 -6.11 1.27 9.89
C TRP A 8 -6.60 1.18 8.44
N GLY A 9 -6.58 0.00 7.82
CA GLY A 9 -7.30 -0.23 6.57
C GLY A 9 -6.52 -0.94 5.47
N GLY A 10 -5.47 -1.71 5.75
CA GLY A 10 -4.81 -2.51 4.71
C GLY A 10 -3.79 -3.54 5.20
N ARG A 11 -3.86 -4.78 4.70
CA ARG A 11 -2.88 -5.85 5.01
C ARG A 11 -1.87 -6.03 3.90
N VAL A 12 -0.65 -6.44 4.24
CA VAL A 12 0.41 -6.74 3.25
C VAL A 12 1.01 -8.13 3.48
N TYR A 13 1.30 -8.82 2.38
CA TYR A 13 1.94 -10.13 2.36
C TYR A 13 3.04 -10.19 1.31
N ARG A 14 4.14 -10.87 1.65
CA ARG A 14 5.26 -11.20 0.76
C ARG A 14 5.40 -12.72 0.68
N ASN A 15 5.31 -13.29 -0.52
CA ASN A 15 5.35 -14.73 -0.74
C ASN A 15 4.47 -15.49 0.28
N ASP A 16 3.22 -15.04 0.39
CA ASP A 16 2.18 -15.54 1.30
C ASP A 16 2.41 -15.33 2.81
N LYS A 17 3.52 -14.73 3.23
CA LYS A 17 3.79 -14.37 4.63
C LYS A 17 3.33 -12.95 4.92
N ASN A 18 2.61 -12.73 6.02
CA ASN A 18 2.20 -11.40 6.44
C ASN A 18 3.42 -10.52 6.79
N MET A 19 3.36 -9.26 6.38
CA MET A 19 4.44 -8.27 6.52
C MET A 19 3.90 -7.04 7.27
N PRO A 20 3.77 -7.08 8.61
CA PRO A 20 3.15 -6.00 9.37
C PRO A 20 3.97 -4.70 9.34
N ASN A 21 5.27 -4.80 9.07
CA ASN A 21 6.15 -3.66 8.84
C ASN A 21 5.98 -3.00 7.45
N HIS A 22 4.98 -3.43 6.67
CA HIS A 22 4.54 -2.81 5.41
C HIS A 22 3.09 -2.28 5.48
N GLU A 23 2.48 -2.33 6.68
CA GLU A 23 1.12 -1.85 6.97
C GLU A 23 1.23 -0.49 7.67
N ASP A 24 0.45 0.50 7.24
CA ASP A 24 0.48 1.89 7.75
C ASP A 24 1.90 2.50 7.74
N GLN A 25 2.57 2.43 6.59
CA GLN A 25 3.98 2.78 6.44
C GLN A 25 4.23 3.82 5.35
N THR A 26 5.39 4.48 5.44
CA THR A 26 5.84 5.35 4.36
C THR A 26 6.55 4.54 3.25
N PRO A 27 6.45 4.95 1.97
CA PRO A 27 6.92 4.12 0.85
C PRO A 27 8.43 3.77 0.84
N TYR A 28 9.33 4.64 1.31
CA TYR A 28 10.80 4.45 1.19
C TYR A 28 11.58 4.61 2.50
N LYS A 29 10.93 4.62 3.65
CA LYS A 29 11.60 4.64 4.95
C LYS A 29 11.17 3.45 5.77
N GLU A 30 11.54 2.26 5.29
CA GLU A 30 11.48 1.06 6.09
C GLU A 30 12.34 1.28 7.33
N ASN A 31 11.71 1.27 8.50
CA ASN A 31 12.35 1.35 9.83
C ASN A 31 12.71 2.74 10.37
N GLU A 32 12.37 3.86 9.72
CA GLU A 32 12.69 5.18 10.29
C GLU A 32 11.61 5.74 11.23
N PHE A 33 10.46 5.06 11.36
CA PHE A 33 9.38 5.45 12.26
C PHE A 33 8.71 4.21 12.85
N GLU A 34 8.71 4.08 14.18
CA GLU A 34 7.94 3.06 14.89
C GLU A 34 6.45 3.18 14.50
N ALA A 35 5.77 2.05 14.33
CA ALA A 35 4.33 2.02 14.03
C ALA A 35 3.56 2.79 15.12
N GLY A 36 2.86 3.87 14.76
CA GLY A 36 2.24 4.73 15.75
C GLY A 36 1.58 6.00 15.22
N TYR A 37 0.70 6.53 16.06
CA TYR A 37 -0.19 7.68 15.85
C TYR A 37 0.52 8.92 15.29
N GLU A 38 1.78 9.20 15.64
CA GLU A 38 2.50 10.40 15.18
C GLU A 38 2.65 10.50 13.65
N GLN A 39 2.73 9.36 12.95
CA GLN A 39 2.87 9.33 11.49
C GLN A 39 1.64 9.89 10.76
N ALA A 40 0.45 9.78 11.36
CA ALA A 40 -0.78 10.33 10.80
C ALA A 40 -0.82 11.87 10.85
N PHE A 41 0.03 12.50 11.69
CA PHE A 41 0.06 13.95 11.95
C PHE A 41 1.27 14.67 11.33
N MET A 42 2.39 13.98 11.05
CA MET A 42 3.53 14.55 10.34
C MET A 42 3.38 14.40 8.82
N ARG A 43 2.40 15.10 8.25
CA ARG A 43 2.07 15.05 6.82
C ARG A 43 3.00 15.95 5.99
N ASP A 44 3.76 15.33 5.12
CA ASP A 44 4.44 15.95 3.98
C ASP A 44 4.06 15.07 2.76
N GLU A 45 3.88 15.66 1.57
CA GLU A 45 3.45 14.91 0.37
C GLU A 45 4.38 13.72 0.06
N LYS A 46 5.65 13.83 0.46
CA LYS A 46 6.65 12.76 0.34
C LYS A 46 6.64 11.73 1.48
N ARG A 47 5.91 11.99 2.57
CA ARG A 47 5.97 11.25 3.85
C ARG A 47 4.61 10.74 4.33
N ASN A 48 3.55 10.87 3.53
CA ASN A 48 2.24 10.38 3.94
C ASN A 48 2.28 8.85 4.11
N PRO A 49 1.90 8.32 5.28
CA PRO A 49 1.79 6.88 5.48
C PRO A 49 0.65 6.33 4.60
N HIS A 50 0.86 5.12 4.11
CA HIS A 50 -0.08 4.36 3.29
C HIS A 50 -0.48 3.09 4.04
N HIS A 51 -1.75 2.69 3.96
CA HIS A 51 -2.25 1.50 4.67
C HIS A 51 -1.56 0.23 4.21
N ALA A 52 -1.19 0.16 2.92
CA ALA A 52 -0.42 -0.94 2.35
C ALA A 52 0.73 -0.40 1.51
N VAL A 53 1.94 -0.90 1.73
CA VAL A 53 3.14 -0.58 0.94
C VAL A 53 3.78 -1.86 0.42
N LEU A 54 3.56 -2.19 -0.86
CA LEU A 54 4.12 -3.39 -1.48
C LEU A 54 5.48 -3.11 -2.14
N GLY A 55 6.41 -4.05 -1.99
CA GLY A 55 7.75 -4.00 -2.59
C GLY A 55 8.84 -3.61 -1.59
N GLU A 56 10.07 -4.01 -1.86
CA GLU A 56 11.26 -3.64 -1.07
C GLU A 56 12.33 -2.84 -1.85
N LYS A 57 12.20 -2.77 -3.19
CA LYS A 57 13.18 -2.15 -4.08
C LYS A 57 12.71 -0.85 -4.73
N ARG A 58 12.89 -0.76 -6.04
CA ARG A 58 12.81 0.44 -6.87
C ARG A 58 11.40 0.92 -7.11
N VAL A 59 10.46 -0.02 -7.17
CA VAL A 59 9.03 0.25 -7.34
C VAL A 59 8.32 -0.04 -6.04
N ARG A 60 7.44 0.86 -5.64
CA ARG A 60 6.48 0.66 -4.54
C ARG A 60 5.07 0.81 -5.08
N LEU A 61 4.23 -0.17 -4.78
CA LEU A 61 2.79 -0.08 -5.00
C LEU A 61 2.11 0.15 -3.67
N CYS A 62 1.63 1.36 -3.46
CA CYS A 62 1.06 1.79 -2.20
C CYS A 62 -0.47 1.92 -2.31
N GLY A 63 -1.17 1.62 -1.23
CA GLY A 63 -2.61 1.88 -1.09
C GLY A 63 -2.86 2.88 0.02
N TYR A 64 -3.60 3.95 -0.29
CA TYR A 64 -4.10 4.88 0.71
C TYR A 64 -5.61 4.96 0.58
N LYS A 65 -6.32 4.52 1.61
CA LYS A 65 -7.78 4.33 1.58
C LYS A 65 -8.17 3.47 0.36
N ASP A 66 -8.99 4.00 -0.53
CA ASP A 66 -9.55 3.37 -1.72
C ASP A 66 -8.80 3.72 -3.02
N TYR A 67 -7.58 4.26 -2.95
CA TYR A 67 -6.80 4.56 -4.17
C TYR A 67 -5.32 4.16 -4.08
N PRO A 68 -4.74 3.71 -5.21
CA PRO A 68 -3.33 3.36 -5.32
C PRO A 68 -2.46 4.59 -5.53
N VAL A 69 -1.21 4.49 -5.08
CA VAL A 69 -0.13 5.43 -5.42
C VAL A 69 1.08 4.58 -5.79
N ILE A 70 1.64 4.83 -6.98
CA ILE A 70 2.85 4.14 -7.41
C ILE A 70 4.02 5.08 -7.19
N TYR A 71 5.10 4.54 -6.64
CA TYR A 71 6.37 5.25 -6.61
C TYR A 71 7.43 4.47 -7.40
N LEU A 72 8.29 5.22 -8.07
CA LEU A 72 9.49 4.73 -8.74
C LEU A 72 10.66 5.57 -8.26
N ASP A 73 11.70 4.91 -7.72
CA ASP A 73 12.92 5.58 -7.24
C ASP A 73 12.66 6.70 -6.21
N GLY A 74 11.67 6.51 -5.33
CA GLY A 74 11.32 7.50 -4.30
C GLY A 74 10.34 8.59 -4.75
N GLU A 75 10.02 8.68 -6.04
CA GLU A 75 9.16 9.72 -6.59
C GLU A 75 7.82 9.14 -7.08
N ILE A 76 6.75 9.94 -7.01
CA ILE A 76 5.42 9.50 -7.45
C ILE A 76 5.45 9.28 -8.96
N TYR A 77 5.03 8.09 -9.39
CA TYR A 77 4.95 7.72 -10.80
C TYR A 77 3.70 8.35 -11.44
N PRO A 78 3.84 9.25 -12.42
CA PRO A 78 2.76 10.16 -12.85
C PRO A 78 1.63 9.47 -13.60
N LYS A 79 1.86 8.25 -14.12
CA LYS A 79 0.88 7.51 -14.92
C LYS A 79 -0.30 7.01 -14.09
N ILE A 80 -0.10 6.84 -12.78
CA ILE A 80 -1.11 6.47 -11.78
C ILE A 80 -0.83 7.35 -10.55
N GLY A 81 -1.11 8.66 -10.66
CA GLY A 81 -0.74 9.65 -9.64
C GLY A 81 -1.92 10.49 -9.14
N SER A 82 -2.22 10.36 -7.85
CA SER A 82 -2.94 11.27 -6.90
C SER A 82 -4.34 11.82 -7.23
N THR A 83 -4.77 11.89 -8.48
CA THR A 83 -6.06 12.48 -8.88
C THR A 83 -7.13 11.46 -9.28
N PHE A 84 -6.76 10.19 -9.37
CA PHE A 84 -7.68 9.10 -9.66
C PHE A 84 -8.35 8.60 -8.39
N ARG A 85 -9.52 9.15 -8.06
CA ARG A 85 -10.49 8.39 -7.25
C ARG A 85 -11.08 7.32 -8.15
N PHE A 86 -10.90 6.05 -7.81
CA PHE A 86 -11.44 4.92 -8.57
C PHE A 86 -12.95 4.88 -8.36
N LYS A 87 -13.68 5.71 -9.11
CA LYS A 87 -15.13 5.58 -9.28
C LYS A 87 -15.51 4.55 -10.35
N GLU A 88 -14.52 4.03 -11.08
CA GLU A 88 -14.72 3.02 -12.11
C GLU A 88 -14.12 1.70 -11.60
N GLU A 89 -14.95 0.66 -11.52
CA GLU A 89 -14.60 -0.73 -11.18
C GLU A 89 -13.74 -1.41 -12.27
N ARG A 90 -12.70 -0.72 -12.73
CA ARG A 90 -11.81 -1.22 -13.78
C ARG A 90 -10.59 -1.88 -13.16
N LEU A 91 -10.21 -3.02 -13.70
CA LEU A 91 -8.93 -3.67 -13.43
C LEU A 91 -7.81 -2.86 -14.08
N TYR A 92 -6.72 -2.63 -13.35
CA TYR A 92 -5.53 -1.96 -13.90
C TYR A 92 -4.33 -2.88 -13.79
N GLU A 93 -3.67 -3.09 -14.92
CA GLU A 93 -2.42 -3.81 -15.02
C GLU A 93 -1.36 -2.90 -15.65
N LEU A 94 -0.18 -2.87 -15.05
CA LEU A 94 0.93 -2.05 -15.50
C LEU A 94 2.24 -2.83 -15.35
N GLU A 95 3.11 -2.71 -16.34
CA GLU A 95 4.49 -3.19 -16.24
C GLU A 95 5.45 -2.00 -16.26
N ILE A 96 6.35 -1.94 -15.28
CA ILE A 96 7.41 -0.93 -15.17
C ILE A 96 8.72 -1.69 -15.04
N GLU A 97 9.56 -1.68 -16.07
CA GLU A 97 10.93 -2.25 -16.02
C GLU A 97 11.00 -3.68 -15.43
N GLY A 98 10.06 -4.54 -15.81
CA GLY A 98 9.97 -5.93 -15.33
C GLY A 98 9.23 -6.12 -14.01
N TYR A 99 8.82 -5.03 -13.33
CA TYR A 99 7.86 -5.09 -12.23
C TYR A 99 6.45 -5.16 -12.81
N LYS A 100 5.65 -6.12 -12.37
CA LYS A 100 4.24 -6.27 -12.79
C LYS A 100 3.33 -5.85 -11.66
N LEU A 101 2.45 -4.91 -11.93
CA LEU A 101 1.55 -4.31 -10.97
C LEU A 101 0.12 -4.60 -11.39
N LYS A 102 -0.73 -4.93 -10.43
CA LYS A 102 -2.16 -5.12 -10.65
C LYS A 102 -2.94 -4.46 -9.51
N ILE A 103 -3.94 -3.67 -9.89
CA ILE A 103 -4.86 -2.99 -8.97
C ILE A 103 -6.28 -3.43 -9.34
N THR A 104 -6.99 -3.99 -8.37
CA THR A 104 -8.38 -4.42 -8.53
C THR A 104 -9.25 -3.65 -7.54
N PRO A 105 -10.04 -2.67 -8.01
CA PRO A 105 -11.01 -1.97 -7.17
C PRO A 105 -12.13 -2.90 -6.73
N GLU A 106 -12.63 -2.66 -5.52
CA GLU A 106 -13.84 -3.22 -4.94
C GLU A 106 -14.61 -2.09 -4.23
N GLU A 107 -15.84 -2.35 -3.78
CA GLU A 107 -16.79 -1.32 -3.31
C GLU A 107 -16.18 -0.30 -2.32
N ASN A 108 -15.38 -0.76 -1.34
CA ASN A 108 -14.76 0.10 -0.32
C ASN A 108 -13.24 -0.10 -0.17
N ARG A 109 -12.61 -0.83 -1.10
CA ARG A 109 -11.17 -1.14 -1.07
C ARG A 109 -10.56 -1.33 -2.43
N ILE A 110 -9.24 -1.40 -2.47
CA ILE A 110 -8.46 -1.86 -3.61
C ILE A 110 -7.63 -3.06 -3.17
N ASN A 111 -7.57 -4.08 -4.02
CA ASN A 111 -6.55 -5.11 -3.92
C ASN A 111 -5.36 -4.71 -4.78
N LEU A 112 -4.17 -4.98 -4.24
CA LEU A 112 -2.89 -4.63 -4.83
C LEU A 112 -2.07 -5.90 -4.98
N GLU A 113 -1.48 -6.08 -6.15
CA GLU A 113 -0.49 -7.12 -6.41
C GLU A 113 0.73 -6.49 -7.09
N LEU A 114 1.92 -6.91 -6.65
CA LEU A 114 3.19 -6.51 -7.23
C LEU A 114 4.08 -7.74 -7.35
N ILE A 115 4.59 -8.00 -8.56
CA ILE A 115 5.60 -9.03 -8.82
C ILE A 115 6.89 -8.31 -9.19
N GLU A 116 7.93 -8.55 -8.40
CA GLU A 116 9.27 -8.02 -8.65
C GLU A 116 10.00 -8.83 -9.74
N PRO A 117 11.06 -8.26 -10.38
CA PRO A 117 11.81 -8.95 -11.43
C PRO A 117 12.44 -10.30 -11.01
N ASP A 118 12.72 -10.48 -9.71
CA ASP A 118 13.26 -11.74 -9.17
C ASP A 118 12.18 -12.80 -8.88
N GLY A 119 10.92 -12.49 -9.20
CA GLY A 119 9.78 -13.37 -8.97
C GLY A 119 9.17 -13.26 -7.58
N THR A 120 9.69 -12.40 -6.69
CA THR A 120 9.07 -12.09 -5.40
C THR A 120 7.66 -11.55 -5.64
N LYS A 121 6.68 -12.13 -4.94
CA LYS A 121 5.27 -11.73 -5.03
C LYS A 121 4.85 -10.99 -3.78
N TRP A 122 4.27 -9.83 -3.99
CA TRP A 122 3.62 -9.03 -2.98
C TRP A 122 2.13 -8.96 -3.29
N ARG A 123 1.32 -9.05 -2.24
CA ARG A 123 -0.12 -8.87 -2.31
C ARG A 123 -0.59 -8.10 -1.08
N GLY A 124 -1.63 -7.32 -1.23
CA GLY A 124 -2.23 -6.60 -0.13
C GLY A 124 -3.54 -5.98 -0.53
N PHE A 125 -4.17 -5.31 0.42
CA PHE A 125 -5.34 -4.48 0.14
C PHE A 125 -5.24 -3.19 0.93
N SER A 126 -5.96 -2.17 0.49
CA SER A 126 -6.16 -0.93 1.21
C SER A 126 -7.62 -0.52 1.05
N GLY A 127 -8.27 -0.02 2.10
CA GLY A 127 -9.65 0.43 2.04
C GLY A 127 -9.95 1.50 3.08
N TYR A 128 -11.10 2.14 2.91
CA TYR A 128 -11.57 3.15 3.86
C TYR A 128 -12.47 2.49 4.90
N MET A 129 -12.11 2.59 6.19
CA MET A 129 -12.82 1.97 7.33
C MET A 129 -12.78 0.42 7.35
N ILE A 130 -11.70 -0.21 6.86
CA ILE A 130 -11.56 -1.69 6.77
C ILE A 130 -10.38 -2.19 7.64
N GLY A 131 -10.19 -1.56 8.80
CA GLY A 131 -9.07 -1.82 9.72
C GLY A 131 -9.47 -2.65 10.95
N ALA A 132 -8.47 -3.07 11.73
CA ALA A 132 -8.67 -3.83 12.97
C ALA A 132 -9.62 -3.07 13.92
N GLY A 133 -10.82 -3.63 14.15
CA GLY A 133 -11.91 -2.99 14.90
C GLY A 133 -13.17 -2.67 14.08
N HIS A 134 -13.13 -2.86 12.75
CA HIS A 134 -14.27 -2.77 11.83
C HIS A 134 -14.50 -4.07 11.03
N GLU A 135 -13.76 -5.13 11.32
CA GLU A 135 -14.14 -6.49 10.93
C GLU A 135 -15.43 -6.81 11.71
N GLU A 136 -16.58 -6.76 11.05
CA GLU A 136 -17.87 -7.14 11.66
C GLU A 136 -17.77 -8.56 12.24
N ASP A 137 -18.39 -8.75 13.41
CA ASP A 137 -18.75 -10.06 13.98
C ASP A 137 -19.48 -10.97 12.96
#